data_AF-A0A4Y9ZQK3-F1
#
_entry.id   AF-A0A4Y9ZQK3-F1
#
_cell.length_a   1.000
_cell.length_b   1.000
_cell.length_c   1.000
_cell.angle_alpha   90.00
_cell.angle_beta   90.00
_cell.angle_gamma   90.00
#
_symmetry.space_group_name_H-M   'P 1'
#
loop_
_entity.id
_entity.type
_entity.pdbx_description
1 polymer ?
#
loop_
_entity_poly.entity_id
_entity_poly.type
_entity_poly.pdbx_seq_one_letter_code
_entity_poly.pdbx_strand_id
1 'polypeptide(L)' 'MQSWLAMVLAWEKNKKKPDPYVEPKAGTMSNTIKAQLQKEDDLAAAQGHLLAHEVTPAAFLQTGLELEES' A
#
# COMPACT_ATOMS: atom_id res chain seq x y z
N MET A 1 5.02 -1.38 17.46
CA MET A 1 4.39 -2.71 17.61
C MET A 1 3.27 -2.77 18.67
N GLN A 2 3.14 -1.84 19.61
CA GLN A 2 2.18 -1.95 20.73
C GLN A 2 0.73 -1.52 20.42
N SER A 3 0.49 -0.68 19.40
CA SER A 3 -0.85 -0.13 19.13
C SER A 3 -1.84 -1.15 18.58
N TRP A 4 -1.39 -2.04 17.68
CA TRP A 4 -2.26 -3.06 17.07
C TRP A 4 -2.75 -4.08 18.10
N LEU A 5 -1.85 -4.57 18.96
CA LEU A 5 -2.20 -5.52 20.02
C LEU A 5 -3.26 -4.95 20.97
N ALA A 6 -3.17 -3.66 21.29
CA ALA A 6 -4.15 -2.97 22.12
C ALA A 6 -5.53 -2.86 21.44
N MET A 7 -5.56 -2.66 20.12
CA MET A 7 -6.82 -2.65 19.35
C MET A 7 -7.45 -4.04 19.32
N VAL A 8 -6.66 -5.10 19.11
CA VAL A 8 -7.11 -6.50 19.16
C VAL A 8 -7.74 -6.83 20.51
N LEU A 9 -7.05 -6.55 21.61
CA LEU A 9 -7.58 -6.80 22.95
C LEU A 9 -8.85 -5.99 23.24
N ALA A 10 -8.92 -4.75 22.75
CA ALA A 10 -10.10 -3.90 22.92
C ALA A 10 -11.32 -4.42 22.14
N TRP A 11 -11.10 -4.92 20.93
CA TRP A 11 -12.14 -5.51 20.08
C TRP A 11 -12.58 -6.88 20.56
N GLU A 12 -11.66 -7.74 21.01
CA GLU A 12 -11.99 -9.03 21.64
C GLU A 12 -12.89 -8.87 22.85
N LYS A 13 -12.59 -7.87 23.70
CA LYS A 13 -13.40 -7.55 24.88
C LYS A 13 -14.76 -6.92 24.53
N ASN A 14 -14.86 -6.25 23.38
CA ASN A 14 -16.08 -5.58 22.95
C ASN A 14 -16.16 -5.48 21.42
N LYS A 15 -16.97 -6.34 20.82
CA LYS A 15 -17.18 -6.43 19.36
C LYS A 15 -17.88 -5.20 18.74
N LYS A 16 -18.27 -4.20 19.56
CA LYS A 16 -18.75 -2.88 19.07
C LYS A 16 -17.61 -1.88 18.82
N LYS A 17 -16.38 -2.19 19.23
CA LYS A 17 -15.22 -1.34 18.95
C LYS A 17 -14.77 -1.49 17.48
N PRO A 18 -13.99 -0.54 16.94
CA PRO A 18 -13.44 -0.64 15.60
C PRO A 18 -12.70 -1.97 15.41
N ASP A 19 -13.04 -2.67 14.34
CA ASP A 19 -12.45 -3.97 14.02
C ASP A 19 -11.01 -3.77 13.54
N PRO A 20 -10.00 -4.30 14.26
CA PRO A 20 -8.59 -4.15 13.93
C PRO A 20 -8.16 -4.98 12.71
N TYR A 21 -9.02 -5.86 12.21
CA TYR A 21 -8.80 -6.68 11.02
C TYR A 21 -9.43 -6.08 9.77
N VAL A 22 -10.31 -5.07 9.93
CA VAL A 22 -10.84 -4.33 8.79
C VAL A 22 -9.76 -3.40 8.28
N GLU A 23 -9.44 -3.55 6.99
CA GLU A 23 -8.55 -2.62 6.32
C GLU A 23 -9.10 -1.20 6.47
N PRO A 24 -8.30 -0.25 6.96
CA PRO A 24 -8.68 1.15 6.91
C PRO A 24 -9.06 1.46 5.48
N LYS A 25 -10.26 2.02 5.26
CA LYS A 25 -10.65 2.51 3.93
C LYS A 25 -9.74 3.67 3.57
N ALA A 26 -8.54 3.36 3.08
CA ALA A 26 -7.61 4.30 2.50
C ALA A 26 -8.20 4.70 1.17
N GLY A 27 -9.08 5.70 1.19
CA GLY A 27 -9.68 6.30 0.01
C GLY A 27 -8.68 7.15 -0.77
N THR A 28 -7.48 6.63 -1.04
CA THR A 28 -6.57 7.22 -2.00
C THR A 28 -6.86 6.55 -3.33
N MET A 29 -7.54 7.27 -4.23
CA MET A 29 -7.83 6.81 -5.58
C MET A 29 -6.56 6.19 -6.20
N SER A 30 -6.68 5.00 -6.78
CA SER A 30 -5.56 4.26 -7.43
C SER A 30 -4.70 5.16 -8.32
N ASN A 31 -5.32 6.11 -9.04
CA ASN A 31 -4.64 7.10 -9.87
C ASN A 31 -3.66 8.00 -9.10
N THR A 32 -3.99 8.39 -7.88
CA THR A 32 -3.11 9.21 -7.02
C THR A 32 -1.89 8.43 -6.57
N ILE A 33 -2.07 7.15 -6.24
CA ILE A 33 -0.96 6.25 -5.87
C ILE A 33 -0.05 6.01 -7.08
N LYS A 34 -0.64 5.70 -8.25
CA LYS A 34 0.09 5.55 -9.52
C LYS A 34 0.90 6.80 -9.88
N ALA A 35 0.30 7.99 -9.72
CA ALA A 35 0.96 9.26 -10.01
C ALA A 35 2.14 9.53 -9.07
N GLN A 36 2.00 9.22 -7.77
CA GLN A 36 3.09 9.39 -6.81
C GLN A 36 4.26 8.46 -7.12
N LEU A 37 3.96 7.22 -7.49
CA LEU A 37 4.97 6.21 -7.76
C LEU A 37 5.72 6.48 -9.08
N GLN A 38 5.02 6.93 -10.12
CA GLN A 38 5.66 7.39 -11.35
C GLN A 38 6.65 8.54 -11.08
N LYS A 39 6.29 9.48 -10.20
CA LYS A 39 7.16 10.59 -9.84
C LYS A 39 8.42 10.13 -9.12
N GLU A 40 8.33 9.09 -8.29
CA GLU A 40 9.47 8.50 -7.59
C GLU A 40 10.41 7.79 -8.58
N ASP A 41 9.85 7.06 -9.56
CA ASP A 41 10.61 6.41 -10.63
C ASP A 41 11.33 7.43 -11.52
N ASP A 42 10.66 8.52 -11.91
CA ASP A 42 11.25 9.60 -12.71
C ASP A 42 12.43 10.28 -11.99
N LEU A 43 12.33 10.47 -10.66
CA LEU A 43 13.40 11.02 -9.84
C LEU A 43 14.59 10.05 -9.72
N ALA A 44 14.33 8.76 -9.54
CA ALA A 44 15.38 7.75 -9.48
C ALA A 44 16.14 7.63 -10.82
N ALA A 45 15.40 7.67 -11.94
CA ALA A 45 15.97 7.68 -13.28
C ALA A 45 16.84 8.92 -13.54
N ALA A 46 16.38 10.11 -13.12
CA ALA A 46 17.14 11.35 -13.23
C ALA A 46 18.44 11.35 -12.42
N GLN A 47 18.50 10.56 -11.35
CA GLN A 47 19.69 10.37 -10.53
C GLN A 47 20.64 9.28 -11.08
N GLY A 48 20.31 8.66 -12.21
CA GLY A 48 21.14 7.61 -12.83
C GLY A 48 21.06 6.25 -12.13
N HIS A 49 20.12 6.07 -11.21
CA HIS A 49 19.87 4.78 -10.58
C HIS A 49 19.03 3.91 -11.51
N LEU A 50 19.69 3.09 -12.34
CA LEU A 50 19.02 2.01 -13.06
C LEU A 50 18.78 0.85 -12.07
N LEU A 51 17.52 0.51 -11.83
CA LEU A 51 17.15 -0.62 -10.99
C LEU A 51 17.56 -1.91 -11.70
N ALA A 52 18.53 -2.64 -11.13
CA ALA A 52 19.19 -3.80 -11.73
C ALA A 52 18.27 -5.01 -12.03
N HIS A 53 17.00 -4.95 -11.62
CA HIS A 53 15.95 -5.88 -11.97
C HIS A 53 14.79 -5.03 -12.49
N GLU A 54 14.62 -4.93 -13.81
CA GLU A 54 13.59 -4.08 -14.43
C GLU A 54 12.18 -4.66 -14.22
N VAL A 55 11.69 -4.52 -12.99
CA VAL A 55 10.27 -4.32 -12.71
C VAL A 55 10.26 -3.18 -11.70
N THR A 56 9.82 -1.99 -12.12
CA THR A 56 9.70 -0.91 -11.14
C THR A 56 8.67 -1.32 -10.09
N PRO A 57 8.81 -0.87 -8.82
CA PRO A 57 7.78 -1.10 -7.82
C PRO A 57 6.38 -0.71 -8.33
N ALA A 58 6.29 0.30 -9.22
CA ALA A 58 5.07 0.68 -9.91
C ALA A 58 4.52 -0.40 -10.84
N ALA A 59 5.36 -0.93 -11.72
CA ALA A 59 4.97 -2.01 -12.62
C ALA A 59 4.54 -3.26 -11.84
N PHE A 60 5.26 -3.62 -10.77
CA PHE A 60 4.92 -4.75 -9.92
C PHE A 60 3.57 -4.56 -9.22
N LEU A 61 3.34 -3.39 -8.61
CA LEU A 61 2.08 -3.09 -7.93
C LEU A 61 0.91 -2.97 -8.90
N GLN A 62 1.12 -2.37 -10.08
CA GLN A 62 0.09 -2.29 -11.12
C GLN A 62 -0.34 -3.69 -11.56
N THR A 63 0.61 -4.54 -11.95
CA THR A 63 0.31 -5.91 -12.35
C THR A 63 -0.31 -6.70 -11.20
N GLY A 64 0.15 -6.51 -9.96
CA GLY A 64 -0.43 -7.16 -8.78
C GLY A 64 -1.89 -6.78 -8.54
N LEU A 65 -2.24 -5.50 -8.66
CA LEU A 65 -3.61 -5.01 -8.50
C LEU A 65 -4.53 -5.49 -9.63
N GLU A 66 -4.06 -5.49 -10.88
CA GLU A 66 -4.82 -6.00 -12.03
C GLU A 66 -5.12 -7.51 -11.90
N LEU A 67 -4.21 -8.27 -11.29
CA LEU A 67 -4.40 -9.69 -11.00
C LEU A 67 -5.37 -9.95 -9.84
N GLU A 68 -5.47 -9.06 -8.85
CA GLU A 68 -6.42 -9.18 -7.73
C GLU A 68 -7.88 -8.93 -8.16
N GLU A 69 -8.09 -8.02 -9.13
CA GLU A 69 -9.42 -7.66 -9.65
C GLU A 69 -10.02 -8.73 -10.60
N SER A 70 -9.26 -9.78 -10.95
CA SER A 70 -9.62 -10.86 -11.91
C SER A 70 -10.16 -12.12 -11.23
#